data_AF-A0A6L5Y511-F1
#
_entry.id   AF-A0A6L5Y511-F1
#
_cell.length_a   1.000
_cell.length_b   1.000
_cell.length_c   1.000
_cell.angle_alpha   90.00
_cell.angle_beta   90.00
_cell.angle_gamma   90.00
#
_symmetry.space_group_name_H-M   'P 1'
#
loop_
_entity.id
_entity.type
_entity.pdbx_description
1 polymer ?
#
loop_
_entity_poly.entity_id
_entity_poly.type
_entity_poly.pdbx_seq_one_letter_code
_entity_poly.pdbx_strand_id
1 'polypeptide(L)'
;MKNFVNKIIENGLQIIEILILAIFSSIPFLVNAAGLFAGYLSSTTPDPENVIAYLVVRAGNTAMAIAIFFIVLWRIRSHNKDFLMNRGNVYHQYPYWWYWFCAKILGIRRCNLVRVPIYMQFKLVIRSTFSDYPLEESAYPVVENESSVTTSVKNEEANGHCINLVLEDTYTIEEKQIPDSKQGLRTVKISRGTGDTGRHFSQKFIEAVINAVRDFDQDTVVNIFATTNPMNTKHIASRAFALADRGNVKNLYVFQQNNSDGRKFETKTHKIF
;
A
#
# COMPACT_ATOMS: atom_id res chain seq x y z
N MET A 1 6.10 -20.71 12.25
CA MET A 1 4.73 -20.85 12.82
C MET A 1 4.25 -19.57 13.52
N LYS A 2 4.96 -19.03 14.52
CA LYS A 2 4.58 -17.79 15.26
C LYS A 2 4.29 -16.57 14.37
N ASN A 3 5.16 -16.30 13.38
CA ASN A 3 4.96 -15.18 12.44
C ASN A 3 3.73 -15.34 11.54
N PHE A 4 3.33 -16.57 11.22
CA PHE A 4 2.16 -16.83 10.40
C PHE A 4 0.87 -16.66 11.20
N VAL A 5 0.83 -17.20 12.43
CA VAL A 5 -0.30 -17.01 13.35
C VAL A 5 -0.52 -15.53 13.64
N ASN A 6 0.54 -14.77 13.92
CA ASN A 6 0.41 -13.34 14.15
C ASN A 6 -0.15 -12.59 12.92
N LYS A 7 0.24 -12.98 11.70
CA LYS A 7 -0.34 -12.41 10.47
C LYS A 7 -1.84 -12.71 10.33
N ILE A 8 -2.28 -13.91 10.72
CA ILE A 8 -3.72 -14.26 10.72
C ILE A 8 -4.46 -13.41 11.74
N ILE A 9 -3.95 -13.31 12.97
CA ILE A 9 -4.55 -12.52 14.05
C ILE A 9 -4.68 -11.05 13.63
N GLU A 10 -3.64 -10.49 13.01
CA GLU A 10 -3.65 -9.11 12.49
C GLU A 10 -4.70 -8.86 11.41
N ASN A 11 -5.06 -9.88 10.64
CA ASN A 11 -6.10 -9.79 9.62
C ASN A 11 -7.42 -10.43 10.09
N GLY A 12 -7.55 -10.72 11.38
CA GLY A 12 -8.66 -11.50 11.93
C GLY A 12 -10.01 -10.85 11.66
N LEU A 13 -10.11 -9.52 11.79
CA LEU A 13 -11.33 -8.78 11.48
C LEU A 13 -11.72 -8.96 10.01
N GLN A 14 -10.78 -8.77 9.07
CA GLN A 14 -11.05 -8.90 7.64
C GLN A 14 -11.45 -10.33 7.27
N ILE A 15 -10.80 -11.32 7.87
CA ILE A 15 -11.12 -12.74 7.66
C ILE A 15 -12.54 -13.03 8.17
N ILE A 16 -12.90 -12.57 9.38
CA ILE A 16 -14.24 -12.73 9.95
C ILE A 16 -15.29 -12.04 9.06
N GLU A 17 -15.03 -10.83 8.58
CA GLU A 17 -15.94 -10.12 7.68
C GLU A 17 -16.19 -10.88 6.38
N ILE A 18 -15.15 -11.48 5.79
CA ILE A 18 -15.28 -12.36 4.61
C ILE A 18 -16.13 -13.59 4.93
N LEU A 19 -15.92 -14.22 6.09
CA LEU A 19 -16.72 -15.36 6.53
C LEU A 19 -18.19 -14.97 6.76
N ILE A 20 -18.45 -13.82 7.39
CA ILE A 20 -19.80 -13.28 7.58
C ILE A 20 -20.48 -13.06 6.24
N LEU A 21 -19.80 -12.46 5.26
CA LEU A 21 -20.32 -12.28 3.91
C LEU A 21 -20.70 -13.62 3.27
N ALA A 22 -19.82 -14.62 3.36
CA ALA A 22 -20.06 -15.94 2.78
C ALA A 22 -21.25 -16.65 3.44
N ILE A 23 -21.30 -16.65 4.78
CA ILE A 23 -22.37 -17.29 5.55
C ILE A 23 -23.72 -16.65 5.23
N PHE A 24 -23.84 -15.33 5.35
CA PHE A 24 -25.12 -14.64 5.14
C PHE A 24 -25.62 -14.78 3.69
N SER A 25 -24.71 -14.72 2.71
CA SER A 25 -25.08 -14.90 1.30
C SER A 25 -25.52 -16.33 0.97
N SER A 26 -25.17 -17.31 1.81
CA SER A 26 -25.57 -18.71 1.65
C SER A 26 -26.94 -19.01 2.26
N ILE A 27 -27.44 -18.18 3.19
CA ILE A 27 -28.71 -18.40 3.91
C ILE A 27 -29.88 -18.69 2.96
N PRO A 28 -30.12 -17.93 1.87
CA PRO A 28 -31.28 -18.18 1.00
C PRO A 28 -31.33 -19.58 0.40
N PHE A 29 -30.17 -20.19 0.14
CA PHE A 29 -30.07 -21.54 -0.40
C PHE A 29 -30.28 -22.61 0.69
N LEU A 30 -29.73 -22.38 1.88
CA LEU A 30 -29.83 -23.33 3.00
C LEU A 30 -31.27 -23.52 3.48
N VAL A 31 -32.07 -22.46 3.47
CA VAL A 31 -33.45 -22.48 3.98
C VAL A 31 -34.52 -22.62 2.89
N ASN A 32 -34.11 -22.69 1.62
CA ASN A 32 -35.01 -22.56 0.47
C ASN A 32 -35.93 -21.33 0.60
N ALA A 33 -35.34 -20.14 0.66
CA ALA A 33 -36.06 -18.90 0.93
C ALA A 33 -37.23 -18.66 -0.05
N ALA A 34 -37.08 -19.03 -1.33
CA ALA A 34 -38.14 -18.92 -2.33
C ALA A 34 -39.39 -19.71 -1.94
N GLY A 35 -39.22 -20.90 -1.35
CA GLY A 35 -40.33 -21.67 -0.80
C GLY A 35 -40.96 -21.00 0.42
N LEU A 36 -40.15 -20.47 1.33
CA LEU A 36 -40.64 -19.78 2.54
C LEU A 36 -41.45 -18.52 2.20
N PHE A 37 -41.06 -17.78 1.16
CA PHE A 37 -41.74 -16.56 0.73
C PHE A 37 -42.82 -16.78 -0.34
N ALA A 38 -43.14 -18.03 -0.69
CA ALA A 38 -44.20 -18.33 -1.67
C ALA A 38 -45.56 -17.76 -1.23
N GLY A 39 -45.88 -17.85 0.07
CA GLY A 39 -47.08 -17.26 0.65
C GLY A 39 -47.12 -15.74 0.49
N TYR A 40 -46.00 -15.06 0.77
CA TYR A 40 -45.86 -13.61 0.58
C TYR A 40 -46.13 -13.17 -0.86
N LEU A 41 -45.59 -13.90 -1.86
CA LEU A 41 -45.83 -13.58 -3.27
C LEU A 41 -47.30 -13.77 -3.69
N SER A 42 -48.01 -14.69 -3.05
CA SER A 42 -49.41 -14.99 -3.36
C SER A 42 -50.41 -14.00 -2.74
N SER A 43 -50.06 -13.39 -1.60
CA SER A 43 -50.94 -12.51 -0.84
C SER A 43 -50.61 -11.02 -0.97
N THR A 44 -49.45 -10.67 -1.51
CA THR A 44 -48.98 -9.28 -1.60
C THR A 44 -49.11 -8.74 -3.02
N THR A 45 -49.77 -7.59 -3.17
CA THR A 45 -49.78 -6.83 -4.42
C THR A 45 -48.58 -5.87 -4.47
N PRO A 46 -47.80 -5.85 -5.55
CA PRO A 46 -46.67 -4.95 -5.67
C PRO A 46 -47.15 -3.49 -5.78
N ASP A 47 -46.56 -2.62 -4.97
CA ASP A 47 -46.78 -1.18 -4.92
C ASP A 47 -45.42 -0.44 -4.89
N PRO A 48 -45.38 0.89 -5.04
CA PRO A 48 -44.11 1.63 -5.06
C PRO A 48 -43.22 1.45 -3.81
N GLU A 49 -43.77 1.06 -2.66
CA GLU A 49 -43.02 0.90 -1.41
C GLU A 49 -42.36 -0.48 -1.32
N ASN A 50 -43.01 -1.52 -1.85
CA ASN A 50 -42.55 -2.91 -1.72
C ASN A 50 -41.99 -3.51 -3.02
N VAL A 51 -42.13 -2.83 -4.17
CA VAL A 51 -41.84 -3.39 -5.50
C VAL A 51 -40.44 -3.98 -5.61
N ILE A 52 -39.43 -3.34 -5.01
CA ILE A 52 -38.04 -3.84 -5.05
C ILE A 52 -37.93 -5.17 -4.30
N ALA A 53 -38.44 -5.24 -3.08
CA ALA A 53 -38.42 -6.45 -2.28
C ALA A 53 -39.23 -7.58 -2.94
N TYR A 54 -40.41 -7.25 -3.47
CA TYR A 54 -41.25 -8.18 -4.22
C TYR A 54 -40.51 -8.77 -5.42
N LEU A 55 -39.83 -7.95 -6.23
CA LEU A 55 -39.06 -8.41 -7.39
C LEU A 55 -37.87 -9.30 -6.99
N VAL A 56 -37.16 -8.95 -5.92
CA VAL A 56 -36.04 -9.76 -5.39
C VAL A 56 -36.52 -11.14 -4.94
N VAL A 57 -37.63 -11.20 -4.19
CA VAL A 57 -38.23 -12.46 -3.73
C VAL A 57 -38.72 -13.29 -4.92
N ARG A 58 -39.42 -12.66 -5.88
CA ARG A 58 -39.93 -13.31 -7.10
C ARG A 58 -38.81 -13.92 -7.94
N ALA A 59 -37.65 -13.28 -8.00
CA ALA A 59 -36.48 -13.77 -8.73
C ALA A 59 -35.75 -14.93 -8.02
N GLY A 60 -36.16 -15.31 -6.81
CA GLY A 60 -35.73 -16.53 -6.13
C GLY A 60 -34.43 -16.41 -5.33
N ASN A 61 -33.90 -17.56 -4.89
CA ASN A 61 -32.80 -17.65 -3.92
C ASN A 61 -31.54 -16.89 -4.35
N THR A 62 -31.20 -16.91 -5.64
CA THR A 62 -30.02 -16.21 -6.16
C THR A 62 -30.14 -14.69 -6.01
N ALA A 63 -31.30 -14.12 -6.37
CA ALA A 63 -31.52 -12.69 -6.24
C ALA A 63 -31.52 -12.24 -4.78
N MET A 64 -32.15 -13.03 -3.90
CA MET A 64 -32.11 -12.80 -2.45
C MET A 64 -30.69 -12.87 -1.88
N ALA A 65 -29.88 -13.84 -2.31
CA ALA A 65 -28.49 -13.97 -1.89
C ALA A 65 -27.64 -12.76 -2.30
N ILE A 66 -27.81 -12.28 -3.53
CA ILE A 66 -27.14 -11.07 -4.02
C ILE A 66 -27.58 -9.84 -3.22
N ALA A 67 -28.88 -9.68 -2.95
CA ALA A 67 -29.39 -8.57 -2.14
C ALA A 67 -28.81 -8.58 -0.72
N ILE A 68 -28.82 -9.75 -0.05
CA ILE A 68 -28.21 -9.92 1.28
C ILE A 68 -26.71 -9.63 1.24
N PHE A 69 -25.98 -10.13 0.23
CA PHE A 69 -24.56 -9.87 0.07
C PHE A 69 -24.27 -8.37 0.07
N PHE A 70 -24.99 -7.58 -0.74
CA PHE A 70 -24.78 -6.13 -0.80
C PHE A 70 -25.17 -5.40 0.48
N ILE A 71 -26.25 -5.82 1.15
CA ILE A 71 -26.66 -5.24 2.45
C ILE A 71 -25.58 -5.49 3.51
N VAL A 72 -25.10 -6.73 3.62
CA VAL A 72 -24.05 -7.11 4.58
C VAL A 72 -22.73 -6.41 4.24
N LEU A 73 -22.35 -6.37 2.96
CA LEU A 73 -21.16 -5.67 2.51
C LEU A 73 -21.25 -4.17 2.82
N TRP A 74 -22.40 -3.53 2.58
CA TRP A 74 -22.60 -2.13 2.92
C TRP A 74 -22.43 -1.89 4.44
N ARG A 75 -22.94 -2.79 5.28
CA ARG A 75 -22.79 -2.71 6.73
C ARG A 75 -21.33 -2.86 7.18
N ILE A 76 -20.61 -3.85 6.64
CA ILE A 76 -19.17 -4.05 6.86
C ILE A 76 -18.38 -2.81 6.45
N ARG A 77 -18.63 -2.30 5.25
CA ARG A 77 -17.98 -1.09 4.74
C ARG A 77 -18.25 0.12 5.61
N SER A 78 -19.45 0.22 6.20
CA SER A 78 -19.77 1.30 7.13
C SER A 78 -18.96 1.19 8.43
N HIS A 79 -18.78 -0.01 8.95
CA HIS A 79 -17.97 -0.27 10.16
C HIS A 79 -16.47 -0.02 9.91
N ASN A 80 -15.98 -0.35 8.72
CA ASN A 80 -14.57 -0.25 8.37
C ASN A 80 -14.05 1.16 8.06
N LYS A 81 -14.92 2.18 8.05
CA LYS A 81 -14.51 3.56 7.72
C LYS A 81 -13.43 4.09 8.66
N ASP A 82 -13.52 3.75 9.94
CA ASP A 82 -12.60 4.20 11.00
C ASP A 82 -11.56 3.14 11.38
N PHE A 83 -11.64 1.97 10.75
CA PHE A 83 -10.64 0.92 10.94
C PHE A 83 -9.30 1.37 10.36
N LEU A 84 -8.23 1.14 11.12
CA LEU A 84 -6.85 1.38 10.70
C LEU A 84 -6.20 0.03 10.51
N MET A 85 -5.78 -0.28 9.29
CA MET A 85 -5.06 -1.50 8.97
C MET A 85 -3.60 -1.43 9.46
N ASN A 86 -2.99 -2.60 9.71
CA ASN A 86 -1.60 -2.76 10.14
C ASN A 86 -1.30 -2.13 11.53
N ARG A 87 -2.12 -2.44 12.55
CA ARG A 87 -1.93 -1.89 13.90
C ARG A 87 -0.89 -2.65 14.73
N GLY A 88 -0.68 -3.94 14.46
CA GLY A 88 0.15 -4.76 15.31
C GLY A 88 1.65 -4.61 15.17
N ASN A 89 2.33 -5.32 16.06
CA ASN A 89 3.78 -5.41 16.07
C ASN A 89 4.28 -6.58 15.19
N VAL A 90 4.00 -6.52 13.89
CA VAL A 90 4.48 -7.51 12.91
C VAL A 90 5.00 -6.83 11.66
N TYR A 91 5.78 -7.58 10.86
CA TYR A 91 6.18 -7.13 9.53
C TYR A 91 5.10 -7.48 8.49
N HIS A 92 4.50 -6.45 7.90
CA HIS A 92 3.29 -6.53 7.08
C HIS A 92 3.61 -6.85 5.61
N GLN A 93 4.25 -8.00 5.39
CA GLN A 93 4.54 -8.52 4.07
C GLN A 93 3.32 -9.27 3.52
N TYR A 94 2.40 -8.52 2.92
CA TYR A 94 1.22 -8.99 2.20
C TYR A 94 1.32 -8.63 0.72
N PRO A 95 0.69 -9.39 -0.19
CA PRO A 95 0.63 -9.02 -1.60
C PRO A 95 -0.25 -7.77 -1.80
N TYR A 96 0.02 -7.00 -2.86
CA TYR A 96 -0.73 -5.76 -3.15
C TYR A 96 -2.24 -5.99 -3.29
N TRP A 97 -2.66 -7.12 -3.87
CA TRP A 97 -4.07 -7.42 -4.06
C TRP A 97 -4.83 -7.49 -2.73
N TRP A 98 -4.19 -7.92 -1.64
CA TRP A 98 -4.79 -7.97 -0.32
C TRP A 98 -5.10 -6.56 0.20
N TYR A 99 -4.12 -5.65 0.10
CA TYR A 99 -4.33 -4.24 0.42
C TYR A 99 -5.42 -3.60 -0.42
N TRP A 100 -5.44 -3.88 -1.74
CA TRP A 100 -6.47 -3.40 -2.64
C TRP A 100 -7.85 -3.93 -2.26
N PHE A 101 -7.97 -5.22 -1.94
CA PHE A 101 -9.22 -5.84 -1.53
C PHE A 101 -9.75 -5.22 -0.23
N CYS A 102 -8.90 -5.09 0.78
CA CYS A 102 -9.22 -4.42 2.05
C CYS A 102 -9.72 -2.98 1.83
N ALA A 103 -9.05 -2.21 0.97
CA ALA A 103 -9.42 -0.83 0.71
C ALA A 103 -10.69 -0.71 -0.14
N LYS A 104 -10.78 -1.43 -1.26
CA LYS A 104 -11.82 -1.22 -2.28
C LYS A 104 -13.07 -2.05 -2.03
N ILE A 105 -12.94 -3.28 -1.52
CA ILE A 105 -14.08 -4.18 -1.25
C ILE A 105 -14.56 -4.03 0.18
N LEU A 106 -13.69 -4.23 1.17
CA LEU A 106 -14.08 -4.14 2.59
C LEU A 106 -14.26 -2.69 3.08
N GLY A 107 -13.79 -1.69 2.32
CA GLY A 107 -14.05 -0.29 2.59
C GLY A 107 -13.15 0.34 3.65
N ILE A 108 -12.01 -0.29 3.96
CA ILE A 108 -11.03 0.23 4.91
C ILE A 108 -10.35 1.47 4.31
N ARG A 109 -10.37 2.58 5.05
CA ARG A 109 -9.88 3.87 4.54
C ARG A 109 -8.45 4.21 4.94
N ARG A 110 -7.94 3.64 6.04
CA ARG A 110 -6.66 4.03 6.65
C ARG A 110 -5.73 2.83 6.81
N CYS A 111 -4.45 3.03 6.52
CA CYS A 111 -3.44 1.97 6.65
C CYS A 111 -2.14 2.53 7.24
N ASN A 112 -1.60 1.86 8.26
CA ASN A 112 -0.30 2.23 8.81
C ASN A 112 0.84 1.67 7.93
N LEU A 113 1.81 2.53 7.61
CA LEU A 113 2.99 2.18 6.81
C LEU A 113 4.16 1.65 7.66
N VAL A 114 4.08 1.74 8.99
CA VAL A 114 5.09 1.19 9.89
C VAL A 114 5.22 -0.32 9.68
N ARG A 115 6.46 -0.81 9.56
CA ARG A 115 6.79 -2.23 9.30
C ARG A 115 6.17 -2.80 8.01
N VAL A 116 5.81 -1.94 7.06
CA VAL A 116 5.49 -2.34 5.69
C VAL A 116 6.80 -2.31 4.87
N PRO A 117 7.07 -3.29 3.98
CA PRO A 117 8.20 -3.24 3.07
C PRO A 117 8.26 -1.92 2.27
N ILE A 118 9.45 -1.35 2.07
CA ILE A 118 9.59 -0.01 1.46
C ILE A 118 8.94 0.04 0.07
N TYR A 119 9.18 -0.98 -0.77
CA TYR A 119 8.53 -1.05 -2.08
C TYR A 119 7.00 -1.02 -2.00
N MET A 120 6.42 -1.64 -0.96
CA MET A 120 4.98 -1.67 -0.76
C MET A 120 4.49 -0.32 -0.23
N GLN A 121 5.26 0.38 0.61
CA GLN A 121 4.93 1.75 1.01
C GLN A 121 4.84 2.68 -0.22
N PHE A 122 5.85 2.66 -1.11
CA PHE A 122 5.80 3.37 -2.39
C PHE A 122 4.55 3.00 -3.19
N LYS A 123 4.29 1.70 -3.35
CA LYS A 123 3.16 1.20 -4.14
C LYS A 123 1.80 1.62 -3.59
N LEU A 124 1.61 1.57 -2.28
CA LEU A 124 0.36 1.96 -1.64
C LEU A 124 0.12 3.46 -1.80
N VAL A 125 1.13 4.27 -1.51
CA VAL A 125 1.06 5.75 -1.54
C VAL A 125 0.83 6.26 -2.97
N ILE A 126 1.67 5.86 -3.92
CA ILE A 126 1.57 6.33 -5.32
C ILE A 126 0.23 5.96 -5.95
N ARG A 127 -0.31 4.77 -5.64
CA ARG A 127 -1.61 4.32 -6.17
C ARG A 127 -2.81 4.83 -5.36
N SER A 128 -2.59 5.65 -4.33
CA SER A 128 -3.64 6.12 -3.42
C SER A 128 -4.58 5.00 -2.98
N THR A 129 -3.98 3.85 -2.59
CA THR A 129 -4.75 2.62 -2.32
C THR A 129 -5.74 2.84 -1.18
N PHE A 130 -5.25 3.44 -0.10
CA PHE A 130 -6.02 3.96 1.03
C PHE A 130 -6.16 5.48 0.94
N SER A 131 -7.16 6.03 1.61
CA SER A 131 -7.41 7.48 1.66
C SER A 131 -6.42 8.20 2.56
N ASP A 132 -5.91 7.52 3.59
CA ASP A 132 -4.96 8.09 4.56
C ASP A 132 -3.95 7.05 5.05
N TYR A 133 -2.75 7.53 5.37
CA TYR A 133 -1.64 6.78 5.93
C TYR A 133 -1.18 7.48 7.22
N PRO A 134 -1.89 7.29 8.34
CA PRO A 134 -1.54 7.97 9.58
C PRO A 134 -0.22 7.46 10.13
N LEU A 135 0.63 8.40 10.54
CA LEU A 135 1.91 8.17 11.19
C LEU A 135 1.98 9.14 12.37
N GLU A 136 2.44 8.66 13.52
CA GLU A 136 2.60 9.49 14.72
C GLU A 136 3.78 10.45 14.52
N GLU A 137 3.52 11.75 14.47
CA GLU A 137 4.55 12.78 14.23
C GLU A 137 5.63 12.79 15.31
N SER A 138 5.25 12.52 16.57
CA SER A 138 6.18 12.41 17.70
C SER A 138 7.20 11.27 17.53
N ALA A 139 6.90 10.26 16.71
CA ALA A 139 7.83 9.18 16.39
C ALA A 139 8.85 9.57 15.31
N TYR A 140 8.70 10.74 14.68
CA TYR A 140 9.58 11.29 13.65
C TYR A 140 9.85 12.78 13.91
N PRO A 141 10.48 13.13 15.05
CA PRO A 141 10.67 14.53 15.42
C PRO A 141 11.51 15.27 14.37
N VAL A 142 11.16 16.54 14.15
CA VAL A 142 11.92 17.47 13.30
C VAL A 142 13.17 17.90 14.06
N VAL A 143 14.32 17.89 13.38
CA VAL A 143 15.59 18.35 13.94
C VAL A 143 15.86 19.77 13.44
N GLU A 144 15.87 20.76 14.33
CA GLU A 144 16.02 22.19 13.96
C GLU A 144 17.35 22.46 13.24
N ASN A 145 18.44 21.87 13.73
CA ASN A 145 19.79 22.02 13.17
C ASN A 145 20.23 20.77 12.40
N GLU A 146 19.33 20.24 11.56
CA GLU A 146 19.64 19.08 10.72
C GLU A 146 20.86 19.36 9.83
N SER A 147 21.84 18.45 9.87
CA SER A 147 23.03 18.46 9.01
C SER A 147 22.68 18.58 7.53
N SER A 148 23.61 19.08 6.71
CA SER A 148 23.39 19.17 5.27
C SER A 148 23.14 17.78 4.66
N VAL A 149 22.18 17.73 3.75
CA VAL A 149 21.94 16.57 2.88
C VAL A 149 23.01 16.60 1.80
N THR A 150 23.70 15.48 1.60
CA THR A 150 24.71 15.34 0.54
C THR A 150 24.10 14.65 -0.67
N THR A 151 24.42 15.16 -1.85
CA THR A 151 24.08 14.51 -3.13
C THR A 151 25.37 14.21 -3.86
N SER A 152 25.52 12.97 -4.34
CA SER A 152 26.67 12.52 -5.12
C SER A 152 26.18 11.75 -6.33
N VAL A 153 26.90 11.89 -7.44
CA VAL A 153 26.62 11.20 -8.69
C VAL A 153 27.79 10.26 -9.00
N LYS A 154 27.47 9.02 -9.37
CA LYS A 154 28.43 8.03 -9.87
C LYS A 154 28.05 7.63 -11.29
N ASN A 155 29.05 7.23 -12.08
CA ASN A 155 28.89 6.81 -13.47
C ASN A 155 28.12 7.87 -14.28
N GLU A 156 28.52 9.14 -14.17
CA GLU A 156 27.81 10.26 -14.79
C GLU A 156 27.73 10.14 -16.32
N GLU A 157 28.82 9.65 -16.93
CA GLU A 157 28.95 9.37 -18.37
C GLU A 157 28.20 8.10 -18.83
N ALA A 158 27.53 7.38 -17.92
CA ALA A 158 26.80 6.17 -18.30
C ALA A 158 25.57 6.55 -19.14
N ASN A 159 25.65 6.22 -20.43
CA ASN A 159 24.57 6.44 -21.37
C ASN A 159 23.37 5.53 -21.06
N GLY A 160 22.20 6.13 -20.87
CA GLY A 160 20.93 5.41 -20.84
C GLY A 160 19.87 6.08 -20.00
N HIS A 161 18.61 5.79 -20.33
CA HIS A 161 17.44 6.24 -19.56
C HIS A 161 17.24 5.45 -18.26
N CYS A 162 18.22 4.71 -17.76
CA CYS A 162 18.08 3.87 -16.56
C CYS A 162 19.01 4.36 -15.46
N ILE A 163 18.42 4.86 -14.38
CA ILE A 163 19.15 5.52 -13.29
C ILE A 163 18.90 4.77 -11.98
N ASN A 164 19.95 4.61 -11.17
CA ASN A 164 19.79 4.22 -9.78
C ASN A 164 19.62 5.46 -8.91
N LEU A 165 18.62 5.44 -8.05
CA LEU A 165 18.40 6.44 -7.01
C LEU A 165 18.62 5.79 -5.64
N VAL A 166 19.71 6.16 -4.98
CA VAL A 166 20.09 5.63 -3.66
C VAL A 166 19.69 6.66 -2.60
N LEU A 167 18.84 6.24 -1.65
CA LEU A 167 18.23 7.07 -0.63
C LEU A 167 18.70 6.60 0.76
N GLU A 168 19.72 7.26 1.30
CA GLU A 168 20.26 6.98 2.63
C GLU A 168 19.68 7.93 3.67
N ASP A 169 18.73 7.41 4.45
CA ASP A 169 18.04 8.20 5.48
C ASP A 169 18.35 7.67 6.88
N THR A 170 18.10 6.38 7.15
CA THR A 170 18.38 5.78 8.48
C THR A 170 19.68 4.99 8.54
N TYR A 171 20.15 4.46 7.41
CA TYR A 171 21.38 3.67 7.33
C TYR A 171 22.11 3.92 6.02
N THR A 172 23.43 3.86 6.06
CA THR A 172 24.29 3.87 4.88
C THR A 172 24.05 2.62 4.01
N ILE A 173 24.07 2.84 2.70
CA ILE A 173 24.01 1.90 1.60
C ILE A 173 25.38 1.87 0.90
N GLU A 174 26.07 0.76 1.08
CA GLU A 174 27.33 0.46 0.41
C GLU A 174 27.08 -0.11 -1.00
N GLU A 175 28.02 0.14 -1.91
CA GLU A 175 27.89 -0.27 -3.31
C GLU A 175 27.74 -1.79 -3.49
N LYS A 176 28.47 -2.59 -2.71
CA LYS A 176 28.37 -4.06 -2.68
C LYS A 176 26.98 -4.59 -2.26
N GLN A 177 26.11 -3.73 -1.73
CA GLN A 177 24.74 -4.10 -1.37
C GLN A 177 23.79 -3.97 -2.57
N ILE A 178 24.15 -3.17 -3.58
CA ILE A 178 23.40 -3.01 -4.82
C ILE A 178 23.66 -4.24 -5.71
N PRO A 179 22.66 -4.83 -6.38
CA PRO A 179 22.88 -5.96 -7.28
C PRO A 179 23.87 -5.62 -8.40
N ASP A 180 24.79 -6.53 -8.72
CA ASP A 180 25.88 -6.31 -9.69
C ASP A 180 25.37 -5.79 -11.05
N SER A 181 24.23 -6.33 -11.51
CA SER A 181 23.55 -5.88 -12.75
C SER A 181 23.12 -4.40 -12.77
N LYS A 182 23.18 -3.70 -11.63
CA LYS A 182 22.81 -2.30 -11.47
C LYS A 182 23.98 -1.40 -11.13
N GLN A 183 25.11 -1.92 -10.63
CA GLN A 183 26.24 -1.10 -10.16
C GLN A 183 26.86 -0.22 -11.26
N GLY A 184 26.82 -0.64 -12.53
CA GLY A 184 27.35 0.12 -13.67
C GLY A 184 26.45 1.26 -14.19
N LEU A 185 25.24 1.45 -13.64
CA LEU A 185 24.32 2.50 -14.09
C LEU A 185 24.68 3.86 -13.48
N ARG A 186 24.26 4.94 -14.15
CA ARG A 186 24.26 6.30 -13.57
C ARG A 186 23.52 6.23 -12.23
N THR A 187 24.19 6.63 -11.16
CA THR A 187 23.67 6.49 -9.80
C THR A 187 23.69 7.84 -9.11
N VAL A 188 22.51 8.34 -8.76
CA VAL A 188 22.34 9.52 -7.91
C VAL A 188 22.09 9.04 -6.49
N LYS A 189 22.99 9.42 -5.59
CA LYS A 189 22.97 9.02 -4.18
C LYS A 189 22.74 10.25 -3.31
N ILE A 190 21.68 10.21 -2.53
CA ILE A 190 21.25 11.27 -1.63
C ILE A 190 21.30 10.73 -0.21
N SER A 191 22.05 11.41 0.66
CA SER A 191 22.30 10.96 2.02
C SER A 191 21.98 12.06 3.03
N ARG A 192 21.18 11.72 4.02
CA ARG A 192 21.02 12.53 5.24
C ARG A 192 22.33 12.41 6.04
N GLY A 193 22.89 13.53 6.47
CA GLY A 193 24.30 13.69 6.88
C GLY A 193 24.89 12.58 7.78
N THR A 194 26.23 12.50 7.78
CA THR A 194 26.98 11.40 8.43
C THR A 194 26.70 11.29 9.93
N GLY A 195 26.13 10.15 10.36
CA GLY A 195 26.13 9.71 11.76
C GLY A 195 24.77 9.73 12.47
N ASP A 196 23.73 10.36 11.92
CA ASP A 196 22.40 10.37 12.54
C ASP A 196 21.54 9.20 12.03
N THR A 197 21.50 8.11 12.79
CA THR A 197 20.64 6.95 12.51
C THR A 197 19.24 7.05 13.11
N GLY A 198 18.92 8.18 13.77
CA GLY A 198 17.63 8.43 14.37
C GLY A 198 16.51 8.51 13.32
N ARG A 199 15.28 8.15 13.69
CA ARG A 199 14.12 8.30 12.80
C ARG A 199 13.60 9.72 12.93
N HIS A 200 13.82 10.53 11.91
CA HIS A 200 13.41 11.93 11.88
C HIS A 200 12.64 12.24 10.61
N PHE A 201 11.70 13.19 10.70
CA PHE A 201 11.16 13.82 9.51
C PHE A 201 12.18 14.82 8.96
N SER A 202 12.54 14.69 7.69
CA SER A 202 13.53 15.55 7.04
C SER A 202 12.97 16.17 5.77
N GLN A 203 12.55 17.44 5.88
CA GLN A 203 12.08 18.21 4.73
C GLN A 203 13.22 18.46 3.73
N LYS A 204 14.45 18.68 4.20
CA LYS A 204 15.64 18.87 3.36
C LYS A 204 15.94 17.63 2.52
N PHE A 205 15.87 16.44 3.11
CA PHE A 205 16.10 15.19 2.41
C PHE A 205 15.02 14.95 1.34
N ILE A 206 13.75 15.17 1.68
CA ILE A 206 12.64 15.04 0.73
C ILE A 206 12.81 16.00 -0.46
N GLU A 207 13.19 17.25 -0.22
CA GLU A 207 13.42 18.24 -1.28
C GLU A 207 14.59 17.89 -2.18
N ALA A 208 15.71 17.42 -1.62
CA ALA A 208 16.84 16.94 -2.41
C ALA A 208 16.43 15.80 -3.36
N VAL A 209 15.60 14.87 -2.88
CA VAL A 209 15.06 13.78 -3.72
C VAL A 209 14.14 14.31 -4.81
N ILE A 210 13.23 15.24 -4.49
CA ILE A 210 12.33 15.84 -5.48
C ILE A 210 13.11 16.57 -6.57
N ASN A 211 14.12 17.36 -6.20
CA ASN A 211 14.92 18.10 -7.16
C ASN A 211 15.72 17.15 -8.06
N ALA A 212 16.40 16.16 -7.49
CA ALA A 212 17.13 15.17 -8.27
C ALA A 212 16.25 14.42 -9.28
N VAL A 213 15.03 14.03 -8.88
CA VAL A 213 14.08 13.34 -9.78
C VAL A 213 13.57 14.25 -10.89
N ARG A 214 13.41 15.55 -10.63
CA ARG A 214 12.99 16.55 -11.65
C ARG A 214 14.07 16.80 -12.69
N ASP A 215 15.34 16.65 -12.31
CA ASP A 215 16.49 16.84 -13.18
C ASP A 215 16.76 15.60 -14.07
N PHE A 216 15.99 14.52 -13.90
CA PHE A 216 16.08 13.37 -14.80
C PHE A 216 15.44 13.67 -16.15
N ASP A 217 15.99 13.05 -17.20
CA ASP A 217 15.45 13.12 -18.55
C ASP A 217 14.04 12.54 -18.63
N GLN A 218 13.28 12.93 -19.65
CA GLN A 218 12.00 12.31 -19.95
C GLN A 218 12.15 10.82 -20.20
N ASP A 219 11.09 10.06 -19.90
CA ASP A 219 11.01 8.62 -20.06
C ASP A 219 12.03 7.80 -19.24
N THR A 220 12.56 8.35 -18.14
CA THR A 220 13.57 7.69 -17.31
C THR A 220 12.98 6.49 -16.55
N VAL A 221 13.71 5.37 -16.53
CA VAL A 221 13.51 4.22 -15.67
C VAL A 221 14.34 4.40 -14.40
N VAL A 222 13.69 4.38 -13.24
CA VAL A 222 14.34 4.60 -11.94
C VAL A 222 14.36 3.33 -11.11
N ASN A 223 15.54 2.95 -10.61
CA ASN A 223 15.75 1.88 -9.63
C ASN A 223 16.03 2.50 -8.25
N ILE A 224 15.09 2.38 -7.31
CA ILE A 224 15.25 2.90 -5.94
C ILE A 224 15.88 1.86 -5.02
N PHE A 225 16.93 2.28 -4.32
CA PHE A 225 17.55 1.59 -3.19
C PHE A 225 17.43 2.50 -1.97
N ALA A 226 16.65 2.12 -0.96
CA ALA A 226 16.30 3.04 0.12
C ALA A 226 16.39 2.41 1.51
N THR A 227 16.83 3.21 2.47
CA THR A 227 16.79 2.93 3.92
C THR A 227 15.97 4.02 4.62
N THR A 228 14.84 4.40 4.01
CA THR A 228 13.97 5.49 4.47
C THR A 228 13.02 5.06 5.57
N ASN A 229 12.73 5.98 6.49
CA ASN A 229 11.66 5.78 7.46
C ASN A 229 10.28 5.96 6.80
N PRO A 230 9.18 5.45 7.40
CA PRO A 230 7.85 5.52 6.78
C PRO A 230 7.35 6.94 6.49
N MET A 231 7.70 7.93 7.32
CA MET A 231 7.29 9.32 7.11
C MET A 231 7.95 9.90 5.86
N ASN A 232 9.28 9.82 5.78
CA ASN A 232 10.02 10.30 4.61
C ASN A 232 9.61 9.52 3.34
N THR A 233 9.44 8.20 3.44
CA THR A 233 8.96 7.36 2.33
C THR A 233 7.60 7.81 1.80
N LYS A 234 6.64 8.08 2.70
CA LYS A 234 5.31 8.59 2.32
C LYS A 234 5.41 9.90 1.55
N HIS A 235 6.22 10.85 2.03
CA HIS A 235 6.37 12.15 1.38
C HIS A 235 7.16 12.09 0.07
N ILE A 236 8.20 11.26 -0.02
CA ILE A 236 8.94 11.03 -1.28
C ILE A 236 8.01 10.39 -2.32
N ALA A 237 7.32 9.31 -1.95
CA ALA A 237 6.43 8.60 -2.87
C ALA A 237 5.32 9.52 -3.40
N SER A 238 4.71 10.34 -2.55
CA SER A 238 3.63 11.24 -2.98
C SER A 238 4.11 12.48 -3.75
N ARG A 239 5.25 13.07 -3.36
CA ARG A 239 5.68 14.37 -3.92
C ARG A 239 6.65 14.25 -5.10
N ALA A 240 7.44 13.17 -5.17
CA ALA A 240 8.40 12.95 -6.25
C ALA A 240 7.85 12.03 -7.35
N PHE A 241 6.96 11.09 -7.02
CA PHE A 241 6.57 10.02 -7.95
C PHE A 241 5.06 9.91 -8.22
N ALA A 242 4.18 10.41 -7.35
CA ALA A 242 2.72 10.42 -7.60
C ALA A 242 2.29 11.65 -8.43
N LEU A 243 2.93 11.86 -9.58
CA LEU A 243 2.77 13.04 -10.43
C LEU A 243 1.76 12.87 -11.58
N ALA A 244 0.96 11.79 -11.57
CA ALA A 244 0.13 11.38 -12.71
C ALA A 244 0.98 11.35 -14.00
N ASP A 245 0.53 12.00 -15.08
CA ASP A 245 1.22 12.04 -16.37
C ASP A 245 2.22 13.21 -16.50
N ARG A 246 2.57 13.89 -15.39
CA ARG A 246 3.44 15.09 -15.40
C ARG A 246 4.88 14.80 -14.95
N GLY A 247 5.21 13.55 -14.68
CA GLY A 247 6.54 13.16 -14.22
C GLY A 247 7.45 12.72 -15.37
N ASN A 248 8.76 12.83 -15.16
CA ASN A 248 9.77 12.42 -16.15
C ASN A 248 10.07 10.91 -16.09
N VAL A 249 9.51 10.21 -15.10
CA VAL A 249 9.78 8.79 -14.82
C VAL A 249 8.75 7.91 -15.51
N LYS A 250 9.21 7.03 -16.40
CA LYS A 250 8.37 6.07 -17.12
C LYS A 250 8.07 4.80 -16.34
N ASN A 251 9.10 4.24 -15.69
CA ASN A 251 8.96 3.04 -14.86
C ASN A 251 9.70 3.25 -13.54
N LEU A 252 9.06 2.84 -12.45
CA LEU A 252 9.66 2.89 -11.12
C LEU A 252 9.78 1.48 -10.54
N TYR A 253 11.01 1.11 -10.20
CA TYR A 253 11.35 -0.14 -9.53
C TYR A 253 11.91 0.17 -8.15
N VAL A 254 11.42 -0.51 -7.12
CA VAL A 254 11.96 -0.40 -5.76
C VAL A 254 12.53 -1.74 -5.33
N PHE A 255 13.74 -1.72 -4.81
CA PHE A 255 14.45 -2.90 -4.36
C PHE A 255 14.27 -3.06 -2.86
N GLN A 256 13.92 -4.26 -2.41
CA GLN A 256 13.80 -4.56 -0.99
C GLN A 256 15.17 -4.96 -0.45
N GLN A 257 15.57 -4.35 0.68
CA GLN A 257 16.78 -4.75 1.39
C GLN A 257 16.49 -5.99 2.24
N ASN A 258 17.42 -6.95 2.21
CA ASN A 258 17.37 -8.12 3.09
C ASN A 258 17.83 -7.78 4.51
N ASN A 259 17.32 -8.54 5.48
CA ASN A 259 17.72 -8.43 6.89
C ASN A 259 18.89 -9.36 7.28
N SER A 260 19.47 -10.08 6.32
CA SER A 260 20.57 -11.03 6.49
C SER A 260 21.94 -10.45 6.08
N ASP A 261 23.01 -11.20 6.36
CA ASP A 261 24.43 -10.87 6.13
C ASP A 261 24.71 -9.80 5.07
N GLY A 262 25.24 -8.66 5.52
CA GLY A 262 25.61 -7.53 4.69
C GLY A 262 24.45 -6.67 4.19
N ARG A 263 23.19 -6.97 4.54
CA ARG A 263 21.99 -6.20 4.16
C ARG A 263 21.94 -5.88 2.66
N LYS A 264 22.22 -6.88 1.82
CA LYS A 264 22.15 -6.74 0.35
C LYS A 264 20.71 -6.51 -0.10
N PHE A 265 20.52 -5.74 -1.16
CA PHE A 265 19.24 -5.62 -1.84
C PHE A 265 18.95 -6.89 -2.65
N GLU A 266 17.68 -7.30 -2.65
CA GLU A 266 17.22 -8.44 -3.44
C GLU A 266 17.48 -8.18 -4.94
N THR A 267 17.85 -9.22 -5.70
CA THR A 267 17.93 -9.13 -7.17
C THR A 267 16.54 -8.99 -7.80
N LYS A 268 15.51 -9.47 -7.11
CA LYS A 268 14.12 -9.34 -7.51
C LYS A 268 13.65 -7.90 -7.35
N THR A 269 13.22 -7.31 -8.46
CA THR A 269 12.70 -5.94 -8.47
C THR A 269 11.20 -5.91 -8.21
N HIS A 270 10.71 -4.90 -7.49
CA HIS A 270 9.28 -4.63 -7.37
C HIS A 270 8.87 -3.45 -8.25
N LYS A 271 8.16 -3.73 -9.36
CA LYS A 271 7.58 -2.70 -10.22
C LYS A 271 6.41 -1.99 -9.53
N ILE A 272 6.48 -0.67 -9.50
CA ILE A 272 5.47 0.21 -8.91
C ILE A 272 4.47 0.68 -9.98
N PHE A 273 4.98 1.30 -11.05
CA PHE A 273 4.29 1.64 -12.29
C PHE A 273 5.24 1.50 -13.48
#